data_AF-A0A1E5HAW6-F1
#
_entry.id   AF-A0A1E5HAW6-F1
#
_cell.length_a   1.000
_cell.length_b   1.000
_cell.length_c   1.000
_cell.angle_alpha   90.00
_cell.angle_beta   90.00
_cell.angle_gamma   90.00
#
_symmetry.space_group_name_H-M   'P 1'
#
loop_
_entity.id
_entity.type
_entity.pdbx_description
1 polymer ?
#
loop_
_entity_poly.entity_id
_entity_poly.type
_entity_poly.pdbx_seq_one_letter_code
_entity_poly.pdbx_strand_id
1 'polypeptide(L)'
;MRIGNLLKRSREEKRLTQQQVAKKFHVTRQTVSRWENDLSYPNIDTLVELSFFFDFSLDQILKGEELAGSIIDEQQDENFSG
;
A
#
# COMPACT_ATOMS: atom_id res chain seq x y z
N MET A 1 -1.14 0.71 12.51
CA MET A 1 -0.15 0.59 11.41
C MET A 1 0.17 1.98 10.84
N ARG A 2 1.43 2.26 10.45
CA ARG A 2 1.81 3.51 9.78
C ARG A 2 1.68 3.38 8.26
N ILE A 3 1.62 4.51 7.57
CA ILE A 3 1.43 4.63 6.12
C ILE A 3 2.43 3.82 5.29
N GLY A 4 3.67 3.61 5.77
CA GLY A 4 4.67 2.83 5.07
C GLY A 4 4.28 1.36 4.89
N ASN A 5 3.71 0.74 5.93
CA ASN A 5 3.24 -0.64 5.86
C ASN A 5 2.06 -0.81 4.91
N LEU A 6 1.12 0.14 4.92
CA LEU A 6 0.00 0.14 3.98
C LEU A 6 0.51 0.26 2.55
N LEU A 7 1.39 1.22 2.28
CA LEU A 7 1.97 1.42 0.95
C LEU A 7 2.69 0.18 0.44
N LYS A 8 3.51 -0.45 1.31
CA LYS A 8 4.22 -1.68 0.99
C LYS A 8 3.26 -2.80 0.64
N ARG A 9 2.24 -3.01 1.47
CA ARG A 9 1.23 -4.05 1.27
C ARG A 9 0.45 -3.83 -0.02
N SER A 10 -0.08 -2.62 -0.26
CA SER A 10 -0.81 -2.32 -1.50
C SER A 10 0.06 -2.46 -2.75
N ARG A 11 1.35 -2.14 -2.66
CA ARG A 11 2.32 -2.39 -3.73
C ARG A 11 2.45 -3.88 -4.02
N GLU A 12 2.56 -4.71 -2.99
CA GLU A 12 2.74 -6.16 -3.09
C GLU A 12 1.47 -6.86 -3.59
N GLU A 13 0.28 -6.43 -3.16
CA GLU A 13 -1.01 -6.89 -3.67
C GLU A 13 -1.15 -6.65 -5.18
N LYS A 14 -0.64 -5.52 -5.67
CA LYS A 14 -0.56 -5.22 -7.11
C LYS A 14 0.62 -5.86 -7.83
N ARG A 15 1.43 -6.67 -7.13
CA ARG A 15 2.64 -7.34 -7.66
C ARG A 15 3.65 -6.38 -8.30
N LEU A 16 3.77 -5.18 -7.74
CA LEU A 16 4.68 -4.15 -8.23
C LEU A 16 5.99 -4.14 -7.44
N THR A 17 7.10 -3.88 -8.14
CA THR A 17 8.39 -3.57 -7.51
C THR A 17 8.44 -2.10 -7.06
N GLN A 18 9.28 -1.79 -6.08
CA GLN A 18 9.53 -0.39 -5.67
C GLN A 18 9.99 0.48 -6.85
N GLN A 19 10.71 -0.10 -7.82
CA GLN A 19 11.16 0.61 -9.02
C GLN A 19 10.01 0.98 -9.97
N GLN A 20 8.99 0.11 -10.09
CA GLN A 20 7.80 0.40 -10.90
C GLN A 20 6.94 1.49 -10.28
N VAL A 21 6.75 1.47 -8.95
CA VAL A 21 6.08 2.54 -8.21
C VAL A 21 6.87 3.85 -8.36
N ALA A 22 8.18 3.81 -8.17
CA ALA A 22 9.04 4.98 -8.32
C ALA A 22 8.88 5.64 -9.71
N LYS A 23 8.86 4.82 -10.77
CA LYS A 23 8.63 5.30 -12.15
C LYS A 23 7.25 5.93 -12.32
N LYS A 24 6.21 5.37 -11.69
CA LYS A 24 4.82 5.85 -11.78
C LYS A 24 4.62 7.22 -11.11
N PHE A 25 5.27 7.44 -9.98
CA PHE A 25 5.14 8.68 -9.19
C PHE A 25 6.31 9.65 -9.39
N HIS A 26 7.14 9.43 -10.42
CA HIS A 26 8.27 10.30 -10.76
C HIS A 26 9.25 10.56 -9.60
N VAL A 27 9.46 9.53 -8.77
CA VAL A 27 10.42 9.56 -7.65
C VAL A 27 11.50 8.49 -7.83
N THR A 28 12.46 8.44 -6.90
CA THR A 28 13.48 7.39 -6.91
C THR A 28 12.99 6.12 -6.21
N ARG A 29 13.57 4.96 -6.54
CA ARG A 29 13.33 3.71 -5.79
C ARG A 29 13.65 3.87 -4.30
N GLN A 30 14.70 4.63 -3.97
CA GLN A 30 15.08 4.91 -2.59
C GLN A 30 13.99 5.72 -1.87
N THR A 31 13.36 6.68 -2.54
CA THR A 31 12.23 7.44 -2.00
C THR A 31 11.08 6.51 -1.61
N VAL A 32 10.68 5.61 -2.51
CA VAL A 32 9.63 4.61 -2.24
C VAL A 32 10.03 3.70 -1.07
N SER A 33 11.27 3.20 -1.05
CA SER A 33 11.77 2.39 0.07
C SER A 33 11.70 3.16 1.40
N ARG A 34 12.07 4.44 1.41
CA ARG A 34 11.98 5.28 2.62
C ARG A 34 10.54 5.50 3.07
N TRP A 35 9.59 5.67 2.14
CA TRP A 35 8.16 5.73 2.47
C TRP A 35 7.69 4.42 3.12
N GLU A 36 8.04 3.27 2.52
CA GLU A 36 7.65 1.95 3.03
C GLU A 36 8.26 1.60 4.39
N ASN A 37 9.35 2.27 4.79
CA ASN A 37 10.02 2.08 6.09
C ASN A 37 9.81 3.26 7.05
N ASP A 38 8.84 4.15 6.79
CA ASP A 38 8.53 5.34 7.59
C ASP A 38 9.75 6.28 7.85
N LEU A 39 10.74 6.28 6.96
CA LEU A 39 11.94 7.13 7.01
C LEU A 39 11.76 8.49 6.32
N SER A 40 10.67 8.64 5.59
CA SER A 40 10.15 9.88 5.02
C SER A 40 8.69 9.67 4.64
N TYR A 41 7.97 10.75 4.34
CA TYR A 41 6.58 10.70 3.94
C TYR A 41 6.39 11.27 2.54
N PRO A 42 5.43 10.77 1.74
CA PRO A 42 4.97 11.46 0.54
C PRO A 42 4.38 12.82 0.93
N ASN A 43 4.46 13.81 0.05
CA ASN A 43 3.69 15.03 0.24
C ASN A 43 2.19 14.76 0.05
N ILE A 44 1.34 15.75 0.35
CA ILE A 44 -0.12 15.59 0.28
C ILE A 44 -0.56 15.21 -1.13
N ASP A 45 -0.03 15.85 -2.17
CA ASP A 45 -0.42 15.58 -3.56
C ASP A 45 -0.09 14.15 -3.98
N THR A 46 1.14 13.70 -3.71
CA THR A 46 1.57 12.32 -3.97
C THR A 46 0.75 11.33 -3.14
N LEU A 47 0.38 11.69 -1.92
CA LEU A 47 -0.42 10.82 -1.07
C LEU A 47 -1.85 10.64 -1.63
N VAL A 48 -2.44 11.70 -2.18
CA VAL A 48 -3.73 11.63 -2.90
C VAL A 48 -3.62 10.78 -4.17
N GLU A 49 -2.55 10.94 -4.93
CA GLU A 49 -2.33 10.08 -6.10
C GLU A 49 -2.16 8.61 -5.71
N LEU A 50 -1.44 8.34 -4.61
CA LEU A 50 -1.25 7.00 -4.08
C LEU A 50 -2.57 6.40 -3.62
N SER A 51 -3.45 7.16 -2.95
CA SER A 51 -4.77 6.65 -2.53
C SER A 51 -5.63 6.24 -3.72
N PHE A 52 -5.65 7.03 -4.80
CA PHE A 52 -6.36 6.64 -6.02
C PHE A 52 -5.71 5.45 -6.72
N PHE A 53 -4.38 5.41 -6.76
CA PHE A 53 -3.67 4.33 -7.44
C PHE A 53 -3.79 3.00 -6.71
N PHE A 54 -3.76 2.99 -5.38
CA PHE A 54 -3.78 1.77 -4.56
C PHE A 54 -5.14 1.45 -3.96
N ASP A 55 -6.14 2.32 -4.13
CA ASP A 55 -7.51 2.16 -3.64
C ASP A 55 -7.60 2.02 -2.10
N PHE A 56 -6.95 2.96 -1.39
CA PHE A 56 -7.07 3.09 0.06
C PHE A 56 -7.61 4.47 0.46
N SER A 57 -8.33 4.56 1.59
CA SER A 57 -8.80 5.86 2.09
C SER A 57 -7.73 6.58 2.91
N LEU A 58 -7.52 7.86 2.61
CA LEU A 58 -6.64 8.74 3.40
C LEU A 58 -7.20 9.02 4.79
N ASP A 59 -8.53 9.05 4.94
CA ASP A 59 -9.16 9.27 6.24
C ASP A 59 -8.77 8.20 7.24
N GLN A 60 -8.67 6.94 6.80
CA GLN A 60 -8.27 5.81 7.64
C GLN A 60 -6.81 5.95 8.10
N ILE A 61 -5.95 6.47 7.24
CA ILE A 61 -4.53 6.69 7.55
C ILE A 61 -4.36 7.86 8.53
N LEU A 62 -5.07 8.97 8.30
CA LEU A 62 -4.92 10.21 9.07
C LEU A 62 -5.57 10.14 10.46
N LYS A 63 -6.66 9.37 10.60
CA LYS A 63 -7.35 9.20 11.89
C LYS A 63 -6.68 8.16 12.79
N GLY A 64 -5.68 7.44 12.28
CA GLY A 64 -5.01 6.37 13.03
C GLY A 64 -5.90 5.16 13.30
N GLU A 65 -7.05 5.06 12.61
CA GLU A 65 -7.96 3.93 12.73
C GLU A 65 -7.32 2.74 12.00
N GLU A 66 -7.15 1.66 12.75
CA GLU A 66 -6.62 0.41 12.22
C GLU A 66 -7.56 -0.08 11.11
N LEU A 67 -7.02 -0.35 9.92
CA LEU A 67 -7.77 -0.85 8.76
C LEU A 67 -8.36 -2.23 9.09
N ALA A 68 -9.48 -2.26 9.79
CA ALA A 68 -10.30 -3.42 10.02
C ALA A 68 -11.34 -3.50 8.89
N GLY A 69 -11.14 -4.44 7.97
CA GLY A 69 -12.04 -4.74 6.84
C GLY A 69 -11.54 -4.15 5.52
N SER A 70 -11.35 -4.89 4.43
CA SER A 70 -11.81 -6.24 4.09
C SER A 70 -10.76 -6.87 3.19
N ILE A 71 -9.98 -7.83 3.71
CA ILE A 71 -9.40 -8.86 2.85
C ILE A 71 -10.47 -9.94 2.84
N ILE A 72 -11.19 -10.05 1.72
CA ILE A 72 -11.88 -11.29 1.41
C ILE A 72 -10.76 -12.28 1.13
N ASP A 73 -10.45 -13.12 2.12
CA ASP A 73 -9.58 -14.29 1.95
C ASP A 73 -10.40 -15.38 1.24
N GLU A 74 -10.72 -15.14 -0.02
CA GLU A 74 -11.11 -16.22 -0.92
C GLU A 74 -9.80 -16.90 -1.35
N GLN A 75 -9.32 -17.89 -0.58
CA GLN A 75 -8.64 -19.13 -1.03
C GLN A 75 -8.35 -20.07 0.15
N GLN A 76 -9.35 -20.83 0.61
CA GLN A 76 -9.18 -22.26 0.96
C GLN A 76 -10.53 -22.95 1.23
N ASP A 77 -11.34 -23.07 0.18
CA ASP A 77 -12.27 -24.18 0.06
C ASP A 77 -12.01 -24.76 -1.34
N GLU A 78 -11.28 -25.86 -1.40
CA GLU A 78 -11.46 -26.99 -2.33
C GLU A 78 -10.24 -27.93 -2.21
N ASN A 79 -10.54 -29.21 -1.98
CA ASN A 79 -9.67 -30.39 -2.00
C ASN A 79 -8.92 -30.73 -0.71
N PHE A 80 -9.56 -31.51 0.16
CA PHE A 80 -9.42 -32.97 0.14
C PHE A 80 -10.49 -33.61 1.04
N SER A 81 -11.59 -34.05 0.42
CA SER A 81 -12.30 -35.25 0.85
C SER A 81 -11.94 -36.36 -0.15
N GLY A 82 -11.41 -37.46 0.36
CA GLY A 82 -10.93 -38.62 -0.39
C GLY A 82 -9.95 -39.41 0.43
#